data_AF-A2DCJ8-F1
#
_entry.id   AF-A2DCJ8-F1
#
_cell.length_a   1.000
_cell.length_b   1.000
_cell.length_c   1.000
_cell.angle_alpha   90.00
_cell.angle_beta   90.00
_cell.angle_gamma   90.00
#
_symmetry.space_group_name_H-M   'P 1'
#
loop_
_entity.id
_entity.type
_entity.pdbx_description
1 polymer ?
#
loop_
_entity_poly.entity_id
_entity_poly.type
_entity_poly.pdbx_seq_one_letter_code
_entity_poly.pdbx_strand_id
1 'polypeptide(L)' 'MVKFLVFHGADVNVKDNDGRTPLYWVKTENHNEIADFLLSHGAVSNE' A
#
# COMPACT_ATOMS: atom_id res chain seq x y z
N MET A 1 -0.38 8.78 -7.55
CA MET A 1 0.62 9.15 -6.51
C MET A 1 1.31 7.93 -5.93
N VAL A 2 0.60 6.90 -5.46
CA VAL A 2 1.19 5.68 -4.86
C VAL A 2 2.30 5.07 -5.72
N LYS A 3 2.04 4.83 -7.02
CA LYS A 3 3.03 4.28 -7.96
C LYS A 3 4.32 5.13 -8.04
N PHE A 4 4.20 6.46 -7.98
CA PHE A 4 5.34 7.38 -8.00
C PHE A 4 6.17 7.29 -6.72
N LEU A 5 5.51 7.22 -5.56
CA LEU A 5 6.19 7.07 -4.27
C LEU A 5 6.98 5.75 -4.21
N VAL A 6 6.37 4.63 -4.58
CA VAL A 6 7.04 3.32 -4.62
C VAL A 6 8.23 3.32 -5.57
N PHE A 7 8.10 3.95 -6.74
CA PHE A 7 9.19 4.09 -7.69
C PHE A 7 10.38 4.90 -7.14
N HIS A 8 10.11 5.87 -6.27
CA HIS A 8 11.14 6.64 -5.56
C HIS A 8 11.68 5.95 -4.30
N GLY A 9 11.35 4.67 -4.06
CA GLY A 9 11.83 3.91 -2.93
C GLY A 9 11.02 4.12 -1.65
N ALA A 10 9.78 4.61 -1.75
CA ALA A 10 8.88 4.63 -0.60
C ALA A 10 8.54 3.21 -0.16
N ASP A 11 8.57 2.99 1.14
CA ASP A 11 8.22 1.72 1.74
C ASP A 11 6.69 1.53 1.74
N VAL A 12 6.25 0.43 1.13
CA VAL A 12 4.83 0.05 0.97
C VAL A 12 4.24 -0.60 2.22
N ASN A 13 5.08 -0.90 3.22
CA ASN A 13 4.72 -1.54 4.48
C ASN A 13 4.71 -0.58 5.67
N VAL A 14 4.90 0.72 5.43
CA VAL A 14 4.84 1.75 6.48
C VAL A 14 3.48 1.70 7.14
N LYS A 15 3.46 1.72 8.47
CA LYS A 15 2.24 1.81 9.25
C LYS A 15 2.02 3.26 9.68
N ASP A 16 0.79 3.73 9.59
CA ASP A 16 0.41 5.00 10.19
C ASP A 16 0.32 4.89 11.72
N ASN A 17 -0.05 5.99 12.38
CA ASN A 17 -0.21 6.03 13.84
C ASN A 17 -1.29 5.07 14.36
N ASP A 18 -2.23 4.65 13.52
CA ASP A 18 -3.27 3.66 13.83
C ASP A 18 -2.82 2.22 13.52
N GLY A 19 -1.58 2.03 13.04
CA GLY A 19 -1.05 0.72 12.66
C GLY A 19 -1.49 0.25 11.27
N ARG A 20 -2.14 1.09 10.46
CA ARG A 20 -2.67 0.74 9.14
C ARG A 20 -1.60 0.91 8.07
N THR A 21 -1.55 -0.04 7.14
CA THR A 21 -0.64 0.01 5.98
C THR A 21 -1.30 0.73 4.80
N PRO A 22 -0.54 1.20 3.80
CA PRO A 22 -1.08 1.67 2.53
C PRO A 22 -2.09 0.69 1.91
N LEU A 23 -1.87 -0.61 2.12
CA LEU A 23 -2.74 -1.68 1.64
C LEU A 23 -4.12 -1.71 2.33
N TYR A 24 -4.20 -1.31 3.61
CA TYR A 24 -5.47 -1.16 4.33
C TYR A 24 -6.32 -0.04 3.71
N TRP A 25 -5.69 1.10 3.45
CA TRP A 25 -6.38 2.28 2.88
C TRP A 25 -6.88 2.05 1.44
N VAL A 26 -6.16 1.28 0.62
CA VAL A 26 -6.65 0.94 -0.73
C VAL A 26 -7.78 -0.10 -0.70
N LYS A 27 -7.82 -0.97 0.31
CA LYS A 27 -8.95 -1.89 0.52
C LYS A 27 -10.24 -1.14 0.88
N THR A 28 -10.16 -0.09 1.70
CA THR A 28 -11.33 0.70 2.08
C THR A 28 -11.89 1.53 0.93
N GLU A 29 -11.04 1.96 0.00
CA GLU A 29 -11.40 2.81 -1.15
C GLU A 29 -11.78 2.00 -2.41
N ASN A 30 -11.83 0.66 -2.33
CA ASN A 30 -12.08 -0.23 -3.48
C ASN A 30 -11.11 -0.03 -4.67
N HIS A 31 -9.90 0.43 -4.38
CA HIS A 31 -8.85 0.70 -5.37
C HIS A 31 -8.03 -0.57 -5.65
N ASN A 32 -8.69 -1.59 -6.19
CA ASN A 32 -8.11 -2.92 -6.42
C ASN A 32 -6.84 -2.87 -7.30
N GLU A 33 -6.79 -1.98 -8.30
CA GLU A 33 -5.59 -1.81 -9.14
C GLU A 33 -4.37 -1.32 -8.35
N ILE A 34 -4.59 -0.47 -7.33
CA ILE A 34 -3.50 0.02 -6.48
C ILE A 34 -3.11 -1.06 -5.47
N ALA A 35 -4.08 -1.84 -4.98
CA ALA A 35 -3.81 -2.98 -4.11
C ALA A 35 -2.94 -4.04 -4.82
N ASP A 36 -3.28 -4.41 -6.05
CA ASP A 36 -2.49 -5.34 -6.85
C ASP A 36 -1.10 -4.79 -7.15
N PHE A 37 -1.00 -3.49 -7.46
CA PHE A 37 0.30 -2.84 -7.66
C PHE A 37 1.17 -2.93 -6.39
N LEU A 38 0.62 -2.62 -5.22
CA LEU A 38 1.34 -2.67 -3.95
C LEU A 38 1.76 -4.12 -3.60
N LEU A 39 0.86 -5.09 -3.77
CA LEU A 39 1.15 -6.52 -3.57
C LEU A 39 2.28 -7.01 -4.48
N SER A 40 2.25 -6.61 -5.76
CA SER A 40 3.32 -6.92 -6.72
C SER A 40 4.67 -6.27 -6.37
N HIS A 41 4.68 -5.25 -5.51
CA HIS A 41 5.90 -4.57 -5.03
C HIS A 41 6.27 -4.98 -3.60
N GLY A 42 5.72 -6.10 -3.10
CA GLY A 42 6.09 -6.65 -1.79
C GLY A 42 5.35 -6.03 -0.60
N ALA A 43 4.20 -5.38 -0.83
CA ALA A 43 3.32 -5.00 0.26
C ALA A 43 2.74 -6.23 0.94
N VAL A 44 2.85 -6.29 2.27
CA VAL A 44 2.21 -7.32 3.07
C VAL A 44 0.81 -6.86 3.45
N SER A 45 -0.21 -7.65 3.05
CA SER A 45 -1.50 -7.63 3.74
C SER A 45 -1.26 -8.20 5.12
N ASN A 46 -0.91 -7.34 6.06
CA ASN A 46 -1.10 -7.71 7.46
C ASN A 46 -2.61 -7.79 7.67
N GLU A 47 -3.05 -8.98 8.01
CA GLU A 47 -4.42 -9.34 8.38
C GLU A 47 -4.87 -8.56 9.62
#